data_AF-A0AAD0RQE2-F1
#
_entry.id   AF-A0AAD0RQE2-F1
#
_cell.length_a   1.000
_cell.length_b   1.000
_cell.length_c   1.000
_cell.angle_alpha   90.00
_cell.angle_beta   90.00
_cell.angle_gamma   90.00
#
_symmetry.space_group_name_H-M   'P 1'
#
loop_
_entity.id
_entity.type
_entity.pdbx_description
1 polymer ?
#
loop_
_entity_poly.entity_id
_entity_poly.type
_entity_poly.pdbx_seq_one_letter_code
_entity_poly.pdbx_strand_id
1 'polypeptide(L)'
;MYDCLQDSYTDFSFANFDAVGRPRPLCGSLSASPLTPADTPALQQLADFAHELGYELERNGEQLTVQDISLVDALSINARFGGELLISCDLRRDPPARF
;
A
#
# COMPACT_ATOMS: atom_id res chain seq x y z
N MET A 1 16.90 -46.34 26.05
CA MET A 1 16.17 -45.08 26.24
C MET A 1 17.09 -44.00 25.67
N TYR A 2 16.89 -43.64 24.40
CA TYR A 2 17.77 -42.73 23.68
C TYR A 2 17.21 -41.31 23.77
N ASP A 3 18.10 -40.40 24.14
CA ASP A 3 17.90 -38.96 24.31
C ASP A 3 17.78 -38.29 22.93
N CYS A 4 16.58 -37.84 22.55
CA CYS A 4 16.34 -37.09 21.31
C CYS A 4 16.41 -35.57 21.54
N LEU A 5 17.20 -35.12 22.51
CA LEU A 5 17.35 -33.71 22.83
C LEU A 5 18.46 -33.09 21.98
N GLN A 6 18.04 -32.20 21.09
CA GLN A 6 18.81 -31.31 20.19
C GLN A 6 18.99 -31.76 18.74
N ASP A 7 17.88 -31.85 18.02
CA ASP A 7 17.84 -31.42 16.62
C ASP A 7 17.29 -29.98 16.59
N SER A 8 18.14 -29.00 16.90
CA SER A 8 17.83 -27.60 16.66
C SER A 8 18.13 -27.28 15.20
N TYR A 9 17.20 -27.64 14.32
CA TYR A 9 17.23 -27.28 12.90
C TYR A 9 16.75 -25.84 12.74
N THR A 10 17.63 -24.88 13.00
CA THR A 10 17.48 -23.49 12.55
C THR A 10 18.60 -23.16 11.58
N ASP A 11 18.56 -23.81 10.41
CA ASP A 11 19.27 -23.33 9.22
C ASP A 11 18.25 -22.97 8.15
N PHE A 12 17.50 -21.90 8.40
CA PHE A 12 17.09 -21.05 7.29
C PHE A 12 18.28 -20.15 7.01
N SER A 13 19.20 -20.64 6.17
CA SER A 13 20.21 -19.82 5.52
C SER A 13 19.49 -18.68 4.79
N PHE A 14 19.37 -17.53 5.44
CA PHE A 14 19.04 -16.27 4.79
C PHE A 14 20.19 -16.00 3.84
N ALA A 15 20.03 -16.41 2.59
CA ALA A 15 20.90 -15.97 1.51
C ALA A 15 21.00 -14.45 1.63
N ASN A 16 22.22 -13.97 1.89
CA ASN A 16 22.55 -12.58 2.10
C ASN A 16 21.93 -11.71 1.00
N PHE A 17 20.78 -11.07 1.30
CA PHE A 17 20.22 -9.98 0.49
C PHE A 17 20.99 -8.69 0.75
N ASP A 18 22.31 -8.80 0.81
CA ASP A 18 23.26 -7.70 0.97
C ASP A 18 23.58 -7.07 -0.40
N ALA A 19 22.53 -6.90 -1.21
CA ALA A 19 22.53 -5.98 -2.34
C ALA A 19 21.93 -4.65 -1.84
N VAL A 20 22.79 -3.92 -1.14
CA VAL A 20 22.67 -2.57 -0.61
C VAL A 20 21.77 -1.66 -1.45
N GLY A 21 20.57 -1.40 -0.94
CA GLY A 21 19.63 -0.40 -1.42
C GLY A 21 18.31 -0.63 -0.73
N ARG A 22 17.83 0.33 0.08
CA ARG A 22 16.49 0.22 0.70
C ARG A 22 15.50 -0.28 -0.36
N PRO A 23 14.63 -1.27 -0.07
CA PRO A 23 13.61 -1.68 -1.02
C PRO A 23 12.89 -0.41 -1.47
N ARG A 24 12.99 -0.10 -2.77
CA ARG A 24 12.35 1.09 -3.31
C ARG A 24 10.87 1.00 -2.96
N PRO A 25 10.26 2.10 -2.48
CA PRO A 25 8.87 2.08 -2.08
C PRO A 25 8.03 1.62 -3.28
N LEU A 26 7.10 0.70 -3.03
CA LEU A 26 6.07 0.36 -3.98
C LEU A 26 5.23 1.62 -4.20
N CYS A 27 5.10 2.04 -5.45
CA CYS A 27 4.33 3.21 -5.84
C CYS A 27 3.39 2.86 -6.99
N GLY A 28 2.30 3.62 -7.13
CA GLY A 28 1.33 3.40 -8.19
C GLY A 28 0.10 4.25 -8.00
N SER A 29 -1.07 3.71 -8.30
CA SER A 29 -2.33 4.45 -8.22
C SER A 29 -3.26 3.88 -7.16
N LEU A 30 -4.00 4.77 -6.49
CA LEU A 30 -5.07 4.43 -5.58
C LEU A 30 -6.36 5.03 -6.12
N SER A 31 -7.36 4.18 -6.33
CA SER A 31 -8.72 4.59 -6.66
C SER A 31 -9.63 4.42 -5.45
N ALA A 32 -10.49 5.41 -5.22
CA ALA A 32 -11.49 5.41 -4.19
C ALA A 32 -12.86 5.77 -4.77
N SER A 33 -13.90 5.11 -4.30
CA SER A 33 -15.30 5.43 -4.59
C SER A 33 -16.15 5.28 -3.32
N PRO A 34 -17.22 6.08 -3.16
CA PRO A 34 -18.07 5.98 -1.99
C PRO A 34 -18.85 4.64 -2.00
N LEU A 35 -19.07 4.05 -0.82
CA LEU A 35 -19.93 2.86 -0.70
C LEU A 35 -21.41 3.23 -0.85
N THR A 36 -21.79 4.39 -0.30
CA THR A 36 -23.12 4.97 -0.42
C THR A 36 -23.04 6.46 -0.76
N PRO A 37 -24.09 7.08 -1.32
CA PRO A 37 -24.09 8.51 -1.60
C PRO A 37 -23.82 9.40 -0.37
N ALA A 38 -24.11 8.89 0.83
CA ALA A 38 -23.85 9.58 2.09
C ALA A 38 -22.34 9.72 2.41
N ASP A 39 -21.50 8.88 1.79
CA ASP A 39 -20.04 8.84 1.99
C ASP A 39 -19.28 9.77 1.02
N THR A 40 -20.00 10.51 0.17
CA THR A 40 -19.42 11.55 -0.69
C THR A 40 -18.53 12.56 0.06
N PRO A 41 -18.88 13.00 1.29
CA PRO A 41 -18.00 13.85 2.08
C PRO A 41 -16.67 13.18 2.44
N ALA A 42 -16.67 11.87 2.70
CA ALA A 42 -15.46 11.11 2.99
C ALA A 42 -14.54 11.04 1.77
N LEU A 43 -15.11 10.93 0.57
CA LEU A 43 -14.34 11.02 -0.68
C LEU A 43 -13.68 12.39 -0.85
N GLN A 44 -14.37 13.48 -0.47
CA GLN A 44 -13.78 14.82 -0.49
C GLN A 44 -12.66 14.96 0.55
N GLN A 45 -12.85 14.45 1.76
CA GLN A 45 -11.81 14.46 2.79
C GLN A 45 -10.57 13.66 2.36
N LEU A 46 -10.75 12.56 1.63
CA LEU A 46 -9.64 11.82 1.04
C LEU A 46 -8.89 12.67 0.01
N ALA A 47 -9.60 13.39 -0.86
CA ALA A 47 -8.99 14.30 -1.83
C ALA A 47 -8.17 15.39 -1.13
N ASP A 48 -8.76 16.05 -0.13
CA ASP A 48 -8.08 17.12 0.61
C ASP A 48 -6.82 16.58 1.31
N PHE A 49 -6.93 15.43 1.97
CA PHE A 49 -5.80 14.76 2.63
C PHE A 49 -4.68 14.37 1.66
N ALA A 50 -5.02 13.79 0.50
CA ALA A 50 -4.02 13.42 -0.49
C ALA A 50 -3.37 14.65 -1.16
N HIS A 51 -4.12 15.73 -1.33
CA HIS A 51 -3.59 17.00 -1.81
C HIS A 51 -2.60 17.64 -0.82
N GLU A 52 -2.91 17.59 0.49
CA GLU A 52 -2.00 18.05 1.55
C GLU A 52 -0.68 17.27 1.59
N LEU A 53 -0.72 15.98 1.24
CA LEU A 53 0.46 15.15 1.08
C LEU A 53 1.25 15.43 -0.22
N GLY A 54 0.70 16.27 -1.11
CA GLY A 54 1.32 16.68 -2.37
C GLY A 54 1.06 15.72 -3.54
N TYR A 55 0.07 14.84 -3.43
CA TYR A 55 -0.27 13.91 -4.51
C TYR A 55 -1.11 14.57 -5.61
N GLU A 56 -0.91 14.08 -6.84
CA GLU A 56 -1.78 14.42 -7.97
C GLU A 56 -3.07 13.61 -7.91
N LEU A 57 -4.18 14.31 -8.18
CA LEU A 57 -5.52 13.77 -8.06
C LEU A 57 -6.25 13.90 -9.39
N GLU A 58 -6.89 12.81 -9.81
CA GLU A 58 -7.81 12.78 -10.93
C GLU A 58 -9.20 12.40 -10.41
N ARG A 59 -10.22 13.21 -10.73
CA ARG A 59 -11.60 12.95 -10.30
C ARG A 59 -12.49 12.70 -11.51
N ASN A 60 -13.04 11.49 -11.59
CA ASN A 60 -13.92 11.05 -12.66
C ASN A 60 -15.29 10.70 -12.06
N GLY A 61 -16.17 11.69 -11.98
CA GLY A 61 -17.50 11.53 -11.38
C GLY A 61 -17.43 11.20 -9.89
N GLU A 62 -17.94 10.03 -9.51
CA GLU A 62 -17.96 9.51 -8.13
C GLU A 62 -16.67 8.76 -7.74
N GLN A 63 -15.69 8.70 -8.64
CA GLN A 63 -14.40 8.07 -8.39
C GLN A 63 -13.29 9.11 -8.29
N LEU A 64 -12.39 8.90 -7.33
CA LEU A 64 -11.17 9.67 -7.12
C LEU A 64 -9.97 8.75 -7.32
N THR A 65 -9.01 9.18 -8.10
CA THR A 65 -7.74 8.47 -8.31
C THR A 65 -6.59 9.35 -7.82
N VAL A 66 -5.74 8.78 -6.98
CA VAL A 66 -4.49 9.37 -6.47
C VAL A 66 -3.33 8.71 -7.20
N GLN A 67 -2.46 9.50 -7.82
CA GLN A 67 -1.33 9.02 -8.60
C GLN A 67 -0.04 9.00 -7.79
N ASP A 68 0.90 8.14 -8.21
CA ASP A 68 2.23 7.95 -7.63
C ASP A 68 2.25 7.75 -6.10
N ILE A 69 1.17 7.19 -5.56
CA ILE A 69 1.02 6.98 -4.12
C ILE A 69 1.95 5.89 -3.61
N SER A 70 2.61 6.14 -2.48
CA SER A 70 3.44 5.15 -1.80
C SER A 70 2.58 4.09 -1.10
N LEU A 71 3.10 2.87 -0.94
CA LEU A 71 2.42 1.82 -0.15
C LEU A 71 2.08 2.28 1.27
N VAL A 72 2.98 3.03 1.91
CA VAL A 72 2.79 3.49 3.30
C VAL A 72 1.60 4.45 3.39
N ASP A 73 1.49 5.37 2.43
CA ASP A 73 0.39 6.32 2.39
C ASP A 73 -0.91 5.66 1.95
N ALA A 74 -0.87 4.74 0.98
CA ALA A 74 -2.03 3.95 0.57
C ALA A 74 -2.63 3.14 1.73
N LEU A 75 -1.79 2.53 2.55
CA LEU A 75 -2.24 1.81 3.76
C LEU A 75 -2.81 2.77 4.81
N SER A 76 -2.21 3.96 4.96
CA SER A 76 -2.70 4.99 5.90
C SER A 76 -4.05 5.54 5.47
N ILE A 77 -4.25 5.78 4.16
CA ILE A 77 -5.54 6.16 3.58
C ILE A 77 -6.56 5.04 3.78
N ASN A 78 -6.19 3.78 3.50
CA ASN A 78 -7.10 2.65 3.70
C ASN A 78 -7.51 2.47 5.17
N ALA A 79 -6.58 2.64 6.11
CA ALA A 79 -6.89 2.57 7.54
C ALA A 79 -7.85 3.68 7.99
N ARG A 80 -7.76 4.87 7.37
CA ARG A 80 -8.59 6.03 7.74
C ARG A 80 -9.96 6.03 7.08
N PHE A 81 -10.04 5.66 5.81
CA PHE A 81 -11.25 5.82 4.99
C PHE A 81 -11.87 4.51 4.51
N GLY A 82 -11.22 3.36 4.73
CA GLY A 82 -11.69 2.05 4.25
C GLY A 82 -12.97 1.54 4.92
N GLY A 83 -13.47 2.21 5.95
CA GLY A 83 -14.80 1.95 6.52
C GLY A 83 -15.96 2.58 5.74
N GLU A 84 -15.69 3.64 4.98
CA GLU A 84 -16.69 4.48 4.30
C GLU A 84 -16.53 4.45 2.77
N LEU A 85 -15.31 4.17 2.30
CA LEU A 85 -14.94 4.16 0.89
C LEU A 85 -14.49 2.77 0.44
N LEU A 86 -14.86 2.40 -0.79
CA LEU A 86 -14.22 1.31 -1.51
C LEU A 86 -12.89 1.80 -2.06
N ILE A 87 -11.79 1.24 -1.55
CA ILE A 87 -10.43 1.62 -1.92
C ILE A 87 -9.77 0.46 -2.66
N SER A 88 -9.22 0.75 -3.83
CA SER A 88 -8.43 -0.18 -4.65
C SER A 88 -7.09 0.45 -4.96
N CYS A 89 -6.00 -0.32 -4.90
CA CYS A 89 -4.66 0.20 -5.13
C CYS A 89 -3.87 -0.75 -6.04
N ASP A 90 -3.31 -0.21 -7.12
CA ASP A 90 -2.37 -0.91 -8.01
C ASP A 90 -0.98 -0.36 -7.75
N LEU A 91 -0.13 -1.17 -7.10
CA LEU A 91 1.23 -0.78 -6.75
C LEU A 91 2.24 -1.61 -7.53
N ARG A 92 3.21 -0.94 -8.13
CA ARG A 92 4.27 -1.57 -8.92
C ARG A 92 5.62 -1.23 -8.31
N ARG A 93 6.58 -2.12 -8.56
CA ARG A 93 7.98 -1.88 -8.26
C ARG A 93 8.66 -1.40 -9.54
N ASP A 94 9.26 -0.22 -9.52
CA ASP A 94 10.06 0.28 -10.64
C ASP A 94 11.55 0.44 -10.23
N PRO A 95 12.49 -0.27 -10.89
CA PRO A 95 12.29 -1.28 -11.94
C PRO A 95 11.68 -2.58 -11.39
N PRO A 96 11.06 -3.41 -12.24
CA PRO A 96 10.46 -4.68 -11.82
C PRO A 96 11.48 -5.59 -11.12
N ALA A 97 10.98 -6.44 -10.21
CA ALA A 97 11.82 -7.40 -9.51
C ALA A 97 12.56 -8.30 -10.52
N ARG A 98 13.89 -8.28 -10.46
CA ARG A 98 14.74 -9.20 -11.20
C ARG A 98 14.99 -10.43 -10.33
N PHE A 99 14.69 -11.61 -10.88
CA PHE A 99 14.97 -12.91 -10.27
C PHE A 99 16.13 -13.58 -11.01
#